data_AF-A0A941LM27-F1
#
_entry.id   AF-A0A941LM27-F1
#
_cell.length_a   1.000
_cell.length_b   1.000
_cell.length_c   1.000
_cell.angle_alpha   90.00
_cell.angle_beta   90.00
_cell.angle_gamma   90.00
#
_symmetry.space_group_name_H-M   'P 1'
#
loop_
_entity.id
_entity.type
_entity.pdbx_description
1 polymer ?
#
loop_
_entity_poly.entity_id
_entity_poly.type
_entity_poly.pdbx_seq_one_letter_code
_entity_poly.pdbx_strand_id
1 'polypeptide(L)'
;MKKGLTCPTRIPTRIVSNEEFRPIPQTRRQQRVERVAEDLMERAVTRSGMTRRAFLSATGGMAAALLAMNAAFGKFFNIGDIELFETAAFAEQQGAPYFIFDVQTHYVGSGYDPADAEAVRKGAVSKQALLSLRRSIRESGLNPRLAGDRGTIDDLSWKNFVKEVFFDSETAIGLISTPPGPYPQEAVVPPKEMAHIRDEINRLAGSQRMLAHGLVTPQLGAADLDFMAMQAEMLKVDAWKCYTGSCPKGFDRGWRMDDERIAYPMLEQARKLRVKRICVHKGLPLGPVPDYNHPRDLMKAAKDFPDLDFLVYHSGFRGVASVDQVFAKTGEIPWTTEFCRMKEHEPGISNIYVELGSTFAQLVTTYPLICAHLLGRLIRAFGVDHVLWGTDSIWYGTPQWQIEAFRRFQIPEALIQEHHYQPLTRQVKERIFGLNAAKVFGIDVEAKRHEVPRDALGRLRMSYLEEGPEPSRRVYGWIAG
;
A
#
# COMPACT_ATOMS: atom_id res chain seq x y z
N MET A 1 -2.00 3.94 -23.16
CA MET A 1 -2.23 4.14 -21.71
C MET A 1 -2.36 5.62 -21.46
N LYS A 2 -3.20 6.06 -20.53
CA LYS A 2 -3.33 7.47 -20.13
C LYS A 2 -2.71 7.66 -18.74
N LYS A 3 -2.00 8.77 -18.55
CA LYS A 3 -1.30 9.14 -17.31
C LYS A 3 -2.10 10.17 -16.54
N GLY A 4 -2.20 10.04 -15.22
CA GLY A 4 -2.76 11.07 -14.34
C GLY A 4 -4.25 11.33 -14.57
N LEU A 5 -5.10 10.81 -13.69
CA LEU A 5 -6.55 11.03 -13.76
C LEU A 5 -7.04 11.55 -12.39
N THR A 6 -8.03 12.43 -12.40
CA THR A 6 -8.85 12.68 -11.20
C THR A 6 -10.04 11.72 -11.24
N CYS A 7 -10.18 10.90 -10.20
CA CYS A 7 -11.30 9.95 -10.15
C CYS A 7 -12.64 10.71 -9.99
N PRO A 8 -13.69 10.31 -10.73
CA PRO A 8 -15.02 10.92 -10.61
C PRO A 8 -15.66 10.61 -9.25
N THR A 9 -15.27 9.50 -8.62
CA THR A 9 -15.70 9.09 -7.28
C THR A 9 -14.52 9.04 -6.30
N ARG A 10 -14.80 8.85 -5.01
CA ARG A 10 -13.77 8.71 -3.95
C ARG A 10 -13.01 7.37 -3.99
N ILE A 11 -13.54 6.38 -4.71
CA ILE A 11 -12.89 5.08 -4.92
C ILE A 11 -12.53 4.98 -6.40
N PRO A 12 -11.28 4.63 -6.76
CA PRO A 12 -10.92 4.37 -8.15
C PRO A 12 -11.78 3.27 -8.75
N THR A 13 -12.40 3.56 -9.89
CA THR A 13 -13.25 2.66 -10.69
C THR A 13 -12.51 2.13 -11.92
N ARG A 14 -11.18 2.26 -11.93
CA ARG A 14 -10.26 1.79 -12.97
C ARG A 14 -9.00 1.27 -12.31
N ILE A 15 -8.40 0.25 -12.92
CA ILE A 15 -7.13 -0.27 -12.46
C ILE A 15 -6.01 0.69 -12.85
N VAL A 16 -5.22 1.07 -11.85
CA VAL A 16 -4.09 1.99 -11.98
C VAL A 16 -2.81 1.20 -11.85
N SER A 17 -2.02 1.14 -12.91
CA SER A 17 -0.71 0.50 -12.89
C SER A 17 0.32 1.36 -12.16
N ASN A 18 1.06 0.72 -11.28
CA ASN A 18 2.24 1.22 -10.56
C ASN A 18 3.55 0.97 -11.34
N GLU A 19 3.45 0.73 -12.65
CA GLU A 19 4.57 0.33 -13.55
C GLU A 19 5.04 -1.13 -13.42
N GLU A 20 4.48 -1.91 -12.48
CA GLU A 20 4.82 -3.33 -12.30
C GLU A 20 3.91 -4.28 -13.10
N PHE A 21 2.81 -3.77 -13.66
CA PHE A 21 1.85 -4.58 -14.43
C PHE A 21 1.09 -3.77 -15.48
N ARG A 22 0.41 -4.45 -16.40
CA ARG A 22 -0.44 -3.80 -17.42
C ARG A 22 -1.88 -3.66 -16.93
N PRO A 23 -2.48 -2.46 -16.92
CA PRO A 23 -3.87 -2.27 -16.50
C PRO A 23 -4.85 -2.78 -17.57
N ILE A 24 -6.00 -3.32 -17.16
CA ILE A 24 -7.09 -3.69 -18.07
C ILE A 24 -8.04 -2.50 -18.32
N PRO A 25 -8.83 -2.51 -19.42
CA PRO A 25 -9.92 -1.56 -19.62
C PRO A 25 -10.95 -1.60 -18.49
N GLN A 26 -11.60 -0.46 -18.25
CA GLN A 26 -12.71 -0.36 -17.30
C GLN A 26 -13.83 -1.35 -17.65
N THR A 27 -14.29 -2.12 -16.68
CA THR A 27 -15.37 -3.09 -16.88
C THR A 27 -16.75 -2.42 -16.92
N ARG A 28 -17.75 -3.10 -17.49
CA ARG A 28 -19.15 -2.62 -17.50
C ARG A 28 -19.71 -2.43 -16.08
N ARG A 29 -19.31 -3.26 -15.12
CA ARG A 29 -19.74 -3.13 -13.71
C ARG A 29 -19.10 -1.91 -13.06
N GLN A 30 -17.83 -1.63 -13.32
CA GLN A 30 -17.18 -0.39 -12.87
C GLN A 30 -17.81 0.87 -13.48
N GLN A 31 -18.17 0.86 -14.77
CA GLN A 31 -18.95 1.95 -15.38
C GLN A 31 -20.33 2.13 -14.72
N ARG A 32 -20.96 1.03 -14.29
CA ARG A 32 -22.20 1.11 -13.51
C ARG A 32 -21.97 1.74 -12.13
N VAL A 33 -20.85 1.47 -11.47
CA VAL A 33 -20.50 2.14 -10.20
C VAL A 33 -20.42 3.65 -10.38
N GLU A 34 -19.71 4.13 -11.41
CA GLU A 34 -19.59 5.57 -11.67
C GLU A 34 -20.97 6.22 -11.85
N ARG A 35 -21.82 5.65 -12.71
CA ARG A 35 -23.18 6.17 -12.95
C ARG A 35 -24.02 6.19 -11.68
N VAL A 36 -24.04 5.11 -10.90
CA VAL A 36 -24.83 5.05 -9.67
C VAL A 36 -24.29 6.02 -8.61
N ALA A 37 -22.97 6.17 -8.50
CA ALA A 37 -22.37 7.13 -7.58
C ALA A 37 -22.72 8.58 -7.97
N GLU A 38 -22.76 8.89 -9.26
CA GLU A 38 -23.20 10.18 -9.79
C GLU A 38 -24.67 10.46 -9.42
N ASP A 39 -25.58 9.50 -9.66
CA ASP A 39 -26.99 9.63 -9.30
C ASP A 39 -27.21 9.84 -7.79
N LEU A 40 -26.48 9.09 -6.95
CA LEU A 40 -26.54 9.21 -5.49
C LEU A 40 -26.04 10.58 -5.03
N MET A 41 -24.93 11.04 -5.59
CA MET A 41 -24.37 12.36 -5.30
C MET A 41 -25.32 13.48 -5.73
N GLU A 42 -25.97 13.39 -6.90
CA GLU A 42 -26.93 14.40 -7.36
C GLU A 42 -28.11 14.52 -6.40
N ARG A 43 -28.69 13.39 -6.01
CA ARG A 43 -29.76 13.36 -5.01
C ARG A 43 -29.32 13.96 -3.68
N ALA A 44 -28.11 13.66 -3.23
CA ALA A 44 -27.58 14.16 -1.97
C ALA A 44 -27.29 15.66 -2.00
N VAL A 45 -26.70 16.15 -3.09
CA VAL A 45 -26.44 17.58 -3.33
C VAL A 45 -27.74 18.37 -3.40
N THR A 46 -28.75 17.90 -4.16
CA THR A 46 -30.06 18.56 -4.24
C THR A 46 -30.75 18.64 -2.88
N ARG A 47 -30.67 17.59 -2.06
CA ARG A 47 -31.32 17.55 -0.74
C ARG A 47 -30.59 18.38 0.32
N SER A 48 -29.26 18.41 0.28
CA SER A 48 -28.42 19.09 1.29
C SER A 48 -28.12 20.56 0.97
N GLY A 49 -28.32 20.99 -0.28
CA GLY A 49 -27.91 22.32 -0.76
C GLY A 49 -26.39 22.49 -0.90
N MET A 50 -25.60 21.43 -0.72
CA MET A 50 -24.14 21.47 -0.86
C MET A 50 -23.71 21.52 -2.32
N THR A 51 -22.55 22.09 -2.62
CA THR A 51 -21.95 21.93 -3.96
C THR A 51 -21.43 20.50 -4.15
N ARG A 52 -21.36 20.01 -5.41
CA ARG A 52 -20.76 18.69 -5.73
C ARG A 52 -19.33 18.57 -5.18
N ARG A 53 -18.53 19.63 -5.27
CA ARG A 53 -17.15 19.65 -4.74
C ARG A 53 -17.14 19.49 -3.23
N ALA A 54 -18.00 20.21 -2.51
CA ALA A 54 -18.11 20.10 -1.05
C ALA A 54 -18.57 18.70 -0.63
N PHE A 55 -19.58 18.15 -1.31
CA PHE A 55 -20.09 16.81 -1.03
C PHE A 55 -19.04 15.72 -1.26
N LEU A 56 -18.32 15.78 -2.40
CA LEU A 56 -17.22 14.87 -2.67
C LEU A 56 -16.08 15.04 -1.65
N SER A 57 -15.86 16.25 -1.12
CA SER A 57 -14.82 16.51 -0.13
C SER A 57 -15.19 15.99 1.27
N ALA A 58 -16.48 15.77 1.54
CA ALA A 58 -17.01 15.21 2.78
C ALA A 58 -17.11 13.67 2.77
N THR A 59 -17.55 13.09 3.89
CA THR A 59 -17.76 11.64 4.05
C THR A 59 -18.86 11.10 3.12
N GLY A 60 -19.84 11.93 2.76
CA GLY A 60 -20.92 11.56 1.83
C GLY A 60 -20.41 11.10 0.45
N GLY A 61 -19.31 11.68 -0.05
CA GLY A 61 -18.69 11.24 -1.30
C GLY A 61 -18.12 9.82 -1.23
N MET A 62 -17.63 9.41 -0.06
CA MET A 62 -17.16 8.03 0.18
C MET A 62 -18.34 7.08 0.37
N ALA A 63 -19.36 7.48 1.13
CA ALA A 63 -20.59 6.72 1.28
C ALA A 63 -21.28 6.45 -0.07
N ALA A 64 -21.37 7.47 -0.94
CA ALA A 64 -21.89 7.34 -2.30
C ALA A 64 -21.12 6.29 -3.12
N ALA A 65 -19.79 6.29 -3.05
CA ALA A 65 -18.95 5.32 -3.76
C ALA A 65 -19.19 3.89 -3.24
N LEU A 66 -19.22 3.67 -1.92
CA LEU A 66 -19.45 2.35 -1.32
C LEU A 66 -20.87 1.83 -1.59
N LEU A 67 -21.89 2.69 -1.53
CA LEU A 67 -23.28 2.33 -1.89
C LEU A 67 -23.38 1.95 -3.38
N ALA A 68 -22.72 2.70 -4.26
CA ALA A 68 -22.67 2.38 -5.69
C ALA A 68 -21.94 1.06 -5.97
N MET A 69 -20.85 0.78 -5.24
CA MET A 69 -20.18 -0.52 -5.27
C MET A 69 -21.14 -1.64 -4.84
N ASN A 70 -21.89 -1.46 -3.75
CA ASN A 70 -22.89 -2.44 -3.31
C ASN A 70 -23.99 -2.67 -4.38
N ALA A 71 -24.47 -1.60 -5.02
CA ALA A 71 -25.50 -1.69 -6.06
C ALA A 71 -25.01 -2.39 -7.35
N ALA A 72 -23.74 -2.22 -7.71
CA ALA A 72 -23.16 -2.84 -8.91
C ALA A 72 -22.67 -4.27 -8.67
N PHE A 73 -22.15 -4.55 -7.47
CA PHE A 73 -21.44 -5.78 -7.16
C PHE A 73 -22.20 -6.77 -6.29
N GLY A 74 -23.13 -6.30 -5.46
CA GLY A 74 -23.71 -7.04 -4.33
C GLY A 74 -23.26 -6.42 -3.00
N LYS A 75 -23.90 -6.79 -1.89
CA LYS A 75 -23.58 -6.21 -0.57
C LYS A 75 -22.25 -6.76 -0.03
N PHE A 76 -21.16 -6.03 -0.26
CA PHE A 76 -19.80 -6.34 0.24
C PHE A 76 -19.29 -5.32 1.24
N PHE A 77 -19.88 -4.14 1.29
CA PHE A 77 -19.49 -3.07 2.20
C PHE A 77 -20.59 -2.79 3.21
N ASN A 78 -20.23 -2.70 4.49
CA ASN A 78 -21.13 -2.28 5.56
C ASN A 78 -21.33 -0.76 5.51
N ILE A 79 -22.34 -0.32 4.75
CA ILE A 79 -22.66 1.08 4.54
C ILE A 79 -24.18 1.24 4.47
N GLY A 80 -24.75 2.13 5.27
CA GLY A 80 -26.17 2.48 5.27
C GLY A 80 -26.48 3.71 4.41
N ASP A 81 -27.71 3.80 3.91
CA ASP A 81 -28.16 4.95 3.09
C ASP A 81 -28.09 6.28 3.85
N ILE A 82 -28.26 6.26 5.18
CA ILE A 82 -28.20 7.45 6.02
C ILE A 82 -26.80 8.08 6.04
N GLU A 83 -25.75 7.26 5.90
CA GLU A 83 -24.35 7.71 5.88
C GLU A 83 -24.03 8.55 4.62
N LEU A 84 -24.91 8.51 3.61
CA LEU A 84 -24.84 9.41 2.45
C LEU A 84 -25.10 10.87 2.82
N PHE A 85 -25.95 11.11 3.82
CA PHE A 85 -26.43 12.44 4.19
C PHE A 85 -25.87 12.92 5.54
N GLU A 86 -25.58 12.00 6.47
CA GLU A 86 -25.20 12.31 7.83
C GLU A 86 -23.75 11.93 8.12
N THR A 87 -22.91 12.95 8.31
CA THR A 87 -21.48 12.76 8.64
C THR A 87 -21.29 12.06 9.99
N ALA A 88 -22.19 12.30 10.95
CA ALA A 88 -22.19 11.67 12.26
C ALA A 88 -22.44 10.15 12.16
N ALA A 89 -23.43 9.73 11.35
CA ALA A 89 -23.70 8.30 11.12
C ALA A 89 -22.50 7.60 10.48
N PHE A 90 -21.81 8.28 9.55
CA PHE A 90 -20.58 7.74 8.96
C PHE A 90 -19.46 7.59 10.00
N ALA A 91 -19.28 8.59 10.87
CA ALA A 91 -18.25 8.60 11.90
C ALA A 91 -18.50 7.55 13.00
N GLU A 92 -19.75 7.34 13.42
CA GLU A 92 -20.11 6.35 14.43
C GLU A 92 -19.67 4.93 14.03
N GLN A 93 -19.82 4.58 12.74
CA GLN A 93 -19.41 3.29 12.22
C GLN A 93 -17.87 3.11 12.11
N GLN A 94 -17.09 4.19 12.19
CA GLN A 94 -15.61 4.07 12.18
C GLN A 94 -15.07 3.50 13.51
N GLY A 95 -15.73 3.82 14.63
CA GLY A 95 -15.28 3.43 15.97
C GLY A 95 -13.89 3.97 16.31
N ALA A 96 -13.15 3.27 17.17
CA ALA A 96 -11.79 3.66 17.51
C ALA A 96 -10.85 3.58 16.28
N PRO A 97 -9.85 4.48 16.15
CA PRO A 97 -8.90 4.43 15.05
C PRO A 97 -8.10 3.11 15.00
N TYR A 98 -7.85 2.63 13.79
CA TYR A 98 -6.93 1.52 13.56
C TYR A 98 -5.48 2.01 13.63
N PHE A 99 -4.56 1.14 14.05
CA PHE A 99 -3.14 1.39 13.84
C PHE A 99 -2.78 0.92 12.43
N ILE A 100 -2.58 1.87 11.51
CA ILE A 100 -2.27 1.58 10.10
C ILE A 100 -0.76 1.57 9.90
N PHE A 101 -0.22 0.39 9.61
CA PHE A 101 1.15 0.21 9.15
C PHE A 101 1.12 -0.32 7.72
N ASP A 102 1.41 0.57 6.78
CA ASP A 102 1.46 0.29 5.35
C ASP A 102 2.86 -0.20 4.97
N VAL A 103 3.01 -1.51 4.73
CA VAL A 103 4.32 -2.10 4.41
C VAL A 103 4.74 -1.90 2.95
N GLN A 104 3.90 -1.27 2.12
CA GLN A 104 4.20 -1.08 0.71
C GLN A 104 3.63 0.24 0.19
N THR A 105 4.45 1.27 0.28
CA THR A 105 4.21 2.56 -0.36
C THR A 105 5.26 2.84 -1.44
N HIS A 106 4.95 3.77 -2.33
CA HIS A 106 5.77 4.20 -3.45
C HIS A 106 5.85 5.71 -3.47
N TYR A 107 7.04 6.21 -3.78
CA TYR A 107 7.28 7.62 -4.05
C TYR A 107 7.23 7.87 -5.56
N VAL A 108 6.56 8.95 -5.93
CA VAL A 108 6.52 9.45 -7.30
C VAL A 108 7.26 10.80 -7.30
N GLY A 109 8.42 10.83 -7.98
CA GLY A 109 9.32 12.00 -7.98
C GLY A 109 8.71 13.27 -8.59
N SER A 110 9.34 14.42 -8.34
CA SER A 110 8.89 15.74 -8.80
C SER A 110 8.77 15.86 -10.33
N GLY A 111 9.55 15.09 -11.10
CA GLY A 111 9.44 15.01 -12.56
C GLY A 111 8.10 14.45 -13.08
N TYR A 112 7.27 13.89 -12.20
CA TYR A 112 5.96 13.34 -12.53
C TYR A 112 4.81 14.37 -12.46
N ASP A 113 5.04 15.54 -11.86
CA ASP A 113 4.11 16.68 -11.84
C ASP A 113 4.81 18.01 -12.19
N PRO A 114 5.26 18.21 -13.45
CA PRO A 114 6.04 19.39 -13.84
C PRO A 114 5.31 20.72 -13.68
N ALA A 115 3.98 20.69 -13.53
CA ALA A 115 3.14 21.87 -13.33
C ALA A 115 3.03 22.31 -11.85
N ASP A 116 3.54 21.51 -10.89
CA ASP A 116 3.42 21.75 -9.44
C ASP A 116 2.00 22.17 -9.03
N ALA A 117 0.98 21.50 -9.59
CA ALA A 117 -0.42 21.91 -9.48
C ALA A 117 -0.92 21.84 -8.02
N GLU A 118 -0.23 21.10 -7.16
CA GLU A 118 -0.46 21.05 -5.73
C GLU A 118 0.02 22.32 -5.00
N ALA A 119 0.99 23.09 -5.51
CA ALA A 119 1.50 24.29 -4.81
C ALA A 119 0.48 25.42 -4.66
N VAL A 120 -0.60 25.40 -5.45
CA VAL A 120 -1.62 26.48 -5.52
C VAL A 120 -2.99 26.08 -4.94
N ARG A 121 -3.15 24.87 -4.40
CA ARG A 121 -4.44 24.43 -3.83
C ARG A 121 -4.67 24.99 -2.42
N LYS A 122 -5.93 25.16 -2.03
CA LYS A 122 -6.30 25.51 -0.65
C LYS A 122 -6.02 24.29 0.25
N GLY A 123 -5.28 24.47 1.34
CA GLY A 123 -4.75 23.35 2.13
C GLY A 123 -3.52 22.66 1.50
N ALA A 124 -2.97 23.22 0.42
CA ALA A 124 -1.64 22.83 -0.04
C ALA A 124 -0.62 23.12 1.04
N VAL A 125 0.24 22.15 1.31
CA VAL A 125 1.37 22.37 2.19
C VAL A 125 2.39 23.24 1.45
N SER A 126 2.22 24.56 1.54
CA SER A 126 3.05 25.51 0.78
C SER A 126 4.51 25.37 1.18
N LYS A 127 5.42 25.70 0.25
CA LYS A 127 6.87 25.69 0.53
C LYS A 127 7.20 26.52 1.78
N GLN A 128 6.49 27.62 1.94
CA GLN A 128 6.63 28.55 3.06
C GLN A 128 5.98 28.01 4.34
N ALA A 129 4.88 27.24 4.27
CA ALA A 129 4.26 26.62 5.44
C ALA A 129 5.18 25.57 6.09
N LEU A 130 5.80 24.68 5.30
CA LEU A 130 6.77 23.70 5.83
C LEU A 130 8.05 24.35 6.37
N LEU A 131 8.51 25.43 5.75
CA LEU A 131 9.67 26.19 6.23
C LEU A 131 9.36 27.00 7.50
N SER A 132 8.20 27.65 7.57
CA SER A 132 7.70 28.36 8.76
C SER A 132 7.43 27.39 9.90
N LEU A 133 7.02 26.17 9.60
CA LEU A 133 6.87 25.10 10.58
C LEU A 133 8.23 24.59 11.09
N ARG A 134 9.17 24.24 10.20
CA ARG A 134 10.54 23.86 10.60
C ARG A 134 11.13 24.93 11.52
N ARG A 135 10.92 26.20 11.16
CA ARG A 135 11.30 27.37 11.97
C ARG A 135 10.58 27.40 13.32
N SER A 136 9.25 27.19 13.35
CA SER A 136 8.45 27.14 14.57
C SER A 136 8.82 25.98 15.50
N ILE A 137 9.05 24.77 14.98
CA ILE A 137 9.50 23.60 15.77
C ILE A 137 10.90 23.82 16.33
N ARG A 138 11.78 24.47 15.57
CA ARG A 138 13.10 24.91 16.03
C ARG A 138 13.00 25.96 17.14
N GLU A 139 12.17 26.99 16.95
CA GLU A 139 12.00 28.11 17.87
C GLU A 139 11.24 27.72 19.15
N SER A 140 10.34 26.75 19.07
CA SER A 140 9.62 26.19 20.22
C SER A 140 10.40 25.15 21.02
N GLY A 141 11.59 24.74 20.56
CA GLY A 141 12.46 23.77 21.25
C GLY A 141 11.89 22.34 21.30
N LEU A 142 10.83 22.04 20.55
CA LEU A 142 10.10 20.77 20.57
C LEU A 142 10.92 19.58 20.02
N ASN A 143 11.98 19.86 19.26
CA ASN A 143 12.91 18.85 18.79
C ASN A 143 14.35 19.40 18.86
N PRO A 144 15.16 18.97 19.86
CA PRO A 144 16.53 19.45 20.03
C PRO A 144 17.44 19.20 18.82
N ARG A 145 17.12 18.21 17.98
CA ARG A 145 17.88 17.88 16.77
C ARG A 145 17.69 18.89 15.63
N LEU A 146 16.70 19.79 15.74
CA LEU A 146 16.42 20.85 14.75
C LEU A 146 17.06 22.20 15.10
N ALA A 147 17.67 22.34 16.28
CA ALA A 147 18.22 23.61 16.77
C ALA A 147 19.27 24.24 15.83
N GLY A 148 20.08 23.42 15.15
CA GLY A 148 21.11 23.84 14.21
C GLY A 148 20.78 23.67 12.73
N ASP A 149 19.61 23.12 12.39
CA ASP A 149 19.23 22.82 11.01
C ASP A 149 18.69 24.06 10.30
N ARG A 150 19.29 24.39 9.16
CA ARG A 150 18.85 25.49 8.30
C ARG A 150 18.01 25.01 7.11
N GLY A 151 18.15 23.74 6.70
CA GLY A 151 17.42 23.12 5.59
C GLY A 151 17.56 23.83 4.24
N THR A 152 17.26 23.12 3.15
CA THR A 152 17.17 23.71 1.80
C THR A 152 15.83 23.44 1.14
N ILE A 153 15.53 24.18 0.07
CA ILE A 153 14.27 24.05 -0.71
C ILE A 153 14.20 22.69 -1.42
N ASP A 154 15.35 22.05 -1.68
CA ASP A 154 15.43 20.72 -2.29
C ASP A 154 15.01 19.61 -1.30
N ASP A 155 15.03 19.88 0.02
CA ASP A 155 14.54 18.99 1.09
C ASP A 155 12.99 18.87 1.13
N LEU A 156 12.30 19.21 0.05
CA LEU A 156 10.85 19.37 0.04
C LEU A 156 10.19 18.77 -1.21
N SER A 157 10.90 17.92 -1.94
CA SER A 157 10.39 17.19 -3.11
C SER A 157 9.38 16.08 -2.76
N TRP A 158 9.26 15.71 -1.48
CA TRP A 158 8.31 14.69 -0.96
C TRP A 158 7.00 15.24 -0.38
N LYS A 159 6.69 16.53 -0.55
CA LYS A 159 5.46 17.14 0.00
C LYS A 159 4.18 16.40 -0.37
N ASN A 160 4.05 16.08 -1.64
CA ASN A 160 2.88 15.37 -2.14
C ASN A 160 2.78 13.99 -1.48
N PHE A 161 3.89 13.27 -1.35
CA PHE A 161 3.92 12.00 -0.64
C PHE A 161 3.50 12.13 0.83
N VAL A 162 4.08 13.10 1.57
CA VAL A 162 3.72 13.32 2.98
C VAL A 162 2.25 13.68 3.12
N LYS A 163 1.73 14.56 2.25
CA LYS A 163 0.32 14.92 2.26
C LYS A 163 -0.57 13.71 1.98
N GLU A 164 -0.35 13.01 0.87
CA GLU A 164 -1.19 11.88 0.44
C GLU A 164 -1.16 10.74 1.46
N VAL A 165 0.02 10.40 2.01
CA VAL A 165 0.22 9.28 2.93
C VAL A 165 -0.12 9.65 4.36
N PHE A 166 0.36 10.78 4.90
CA PHE A 166 0.24 11.06 6.34
C PHE A 166 -0.82 12.10 6.70
N PHE A 167 -1.29 12.93 5.77
CA PHE A 167 -2.31 13.96 6.07
C PHE A 167 -3.68 13.55 5.55
N ASP A 168 -3.75 13.14 4.29
CA ASP A 168 -4.97 12.70 3.63
C ASP A 168 -5.38 11.27 3.99
N SER A 169 -4.55 10.57 4.76
CA SER A 169 -4.84 9.21 5.21
C SER A 169 -4.58 8.97 6.70
N GLU A 170 -5.09 7.85 7.20
CA GLU A 170 -4.88 7.36 8.56
C GLU A 170 -3.57 6.57 8.75
N THR A 171 -2.68 6.51 7.75
CA THR A 171 -1.38 5.82 7.86
C THR A 171 -0.54 6.37 9.01
N ALA A 172 -0.22 5.49 9.96
CA ALA A 172 0.66 5.81 11.08
C ALA A 172 2.13 5.57 10.70
N ILE A 173 2.44 4.43 10.07
CA ILE A 173 3.79 4.10 9.61
C ILE A 173 3.73 3.61 8.16
N GLY A 174 4.65 4.08 7.33
CA GLY A 174 4.85 3.60 5.97
C GLY A 174 6.21 2.94 5.76
N LEU A 175 6.31 2.02 4.80
CA LEU A 175 7.57 1.50 4.27
C LEU A 175 7.69 1.88 2.78
N ILE A 176 8.73 2.63 2.44
CA ILE A 176 8.94 3.12 1.07
C ILE A 176 9.59 2.02 0.24
N SER A 177 9.03 1.80 -0.94
CA SER A 177 9.47 0.88 -1.96
C SER A 177 9.60 1.62 -3.31
N THR A 178 10.21 0.94 -4.28
CA THR A 178 10.39 1.44 -5.64
C THR A 178 10.30 0.29 -6.64
N PRO A 179 9.74 0.51 -7.85
CA PRO A 179 9.84 -0.46 -8.94
C PRO A 179 11.30 -0.75 -9.33
N PRO A 180 11.57 -1.90 -9.98
CA PRO A 180 12.94 -2.28 -10.33
C PRO A 180 13.49 -1.38 -11.46
N GLY A 181 14.78 -1.04 -11.36
CA GLY A 181 15.57 -0.43 -12.45
C GLY A 181 16.48 -1.44 -13.17
N PRO A 182 17.22 -1.01 -14.21
CA PRO A 182 18.22 -1.86 -14.88
C PRO A 182 19.34 -2.31 -13.93
N TYR A 183 19.61 -1.51 -12.89
CA TYR A 183 20.43 -1.86 -11.73
C TYR A 183 19.78 -1.28 -10.47
N PRO A 184 20.06 -1.82 -9.26
CA PRO A 184 19.52 -1.29 -8.00
C PRO A 184 19.77 0.21 -7.79
N GLN A 185 20.94 0.71 -8.22
CA GLN A 185 21.33 2.12 -8.08
C GLN A 185 20.61 3.04 -9.08
N GLU A 186 20.02 2.46 -10.13
CA GLU A 186 19.31 3.15 -11.21
C GLU A 186 17.78 2.88 -11.16
N ALA A 187 17.28 2.38 -10.03
CA ALA A 187 15.84 2.28 -9.79
C ALA A 187 15.18 3.66 -9.83
N VAL A 188 13.85 3.69 -10.01
CA VAL A 188 13.08 4.95 -10.09
C VAL A 188 13.32 5.82 -8.86
N VAL A 189 13.45 5.19 -7.69
CA VAL A 189 13.84 5.82 -6.43
C VAL A 189 14.91 4.95 -5.78
N PRO A 190 16.21 5.24 -5.99
CA PRO A 190 17.29 4.38 -5.50
C PRO A 190 17.33 4.26 -3.96
N PRO A 191 18.00 3.25 -3.39
CA PRO A 191 18.05 3.03 -1.93
C PRO A 191 18.52 4.24 -1.13
N LYS A 192 19.49 4.99 -1.65
CA LYS A 192 19.99 6.22 -1.02
C LYS A 192 18.90 7.28 -0.90
N GLU A 193 18.07 7.44 -1.92
CA GLU A 193 16.97 8.39 -1.92
C GLU A 193 15.84 7.91 -1.01
N MET A 194 15.47 6.63 -1.04
CA MET A 194 14.49 6.05 -0.12
C MET A 194 14.90 6.22 1.35
N ALA A 195 16.16 5.91 1.68
CA ALA A 195 16.69 6.11 3.03
C ALA A 195 16.69 7.60 3.43
N HIS A 196 17.05 8.49 2.51
CA HIS A 196 17.01 9.93 2.76
C HIS A 196 15.58 10.44 3.04
N ILE A 197 14.59 10.04 2.23
CA ILE A 197 13.17 10.37 2.44
C ILE A 197 12.69 9.87 3.80
N ARG A 198 13.03 8.61 4.14
CA ARG A 198 12.71 8.02 5.45
C ARG A 198 13.29 8.84 6.60
N ASP A 199 14.59 9.11 6.54
CA ASP A 199 15.32 9.79 7.59
C ASP A 199 14.78 11.21 7.79
N GLU A 200 14.47 11.91 6.71
CA GLU A 200 13.88 13.24 6.78
C GLU A 200 12.49 13.22 7.40
N ILE A 201 11.60 12.32 6.94
CA ILE A 201 10.24 12.20 7.50
C ILE A 201 10.30 11.90 8.99
N ASN A 202 11.16 10.97 9.42
CA ASN A 202 11.34 10.62 10.82
C ASN A 202 11.92 11.79 11.64
N ARG A 203 12.88 12.51 11.08
CA ARG A 203 13.50 13.67 11.71
C ARG A 203 12.52 14.83 11.87
N LEU A 204 11.71 15.11 10.85
CA LEU A 204 10.64 16.09 10.89
C LEU A 204 9.57 15.71 11.92
N ALA A 205 9.11 14.45 11.90
CA ALA A 205 8.13 13.96 12.85
C ALA A 205 8.65 14.03 14.29
N GLY A 206 9.94 13.74 14.50
CA GLY A 206 10.51 13.51 15.82
C GLY A 206 10.22 12.11 16.36
N SER A 207 9.73 11.21 15.50
CA SER A 207 9.31 9.84 15.77
C SER A 207 9.56 8.96 14.54
N GLN A 208 9.54 7.64 14.69
CA GLN A 208 9.58 6.74 13.54
C GLN A 208 8.19 6.64 12.88
N ARG A 209 8.06 7.25 11.69
CA ARG A 209 6.87 7.27 10.81
C ARG A 209 7.11 6.60 9.47
N MET A 210 8.38 6.40 9.12
CA MET A 210 8.80 5.83 7.86
C MET A 210 9.90 4.79 8.06
N LEU A 211 9.85 3.73 7.26
CA LEU A 211 10.90 2.74 7.04
C LEU A 211 11.31 2.74 5.56
N ALA A 212 12.48 2.21 5.22
CA ALA A 212 12.98 2.17 3.85
C ALA A 212 13.51 0.80 3.45
N HIS A 213 13.18 0.39 2.22
CA HIS A 213 13.81 -0.76 1.60
C HIS A 213 15.26 -0.49 1.18
N GLY A 214 16.09 -1.52 1.30
CA GLY A 214 17.25 -1.73 0.44
C GLY A 214 16.86 -2.57 -0.77
N LEU A 215 17.58 -2.43 -1.87
CA LEU A 215 17.36 -3.19 -3.10
C LEU A 215 18.42 -4.27 -3.26
N VAL A 216 17.99 -5.39 -3.84
CA VAL A 216 18.79 -6.59 -3.98
C VAL A 216 18.54 -7.24 -5.33
N THR A 217 19.62 -7.54 -6.05
CA THR A 217 19.61 -8.20 -7.34
C THR A 217 20.71 -9.27 -7.38
N PRO A 218 20.42 -10.49 -6.87
CA PRO A 218 21.45 -11.51 -6.59
C PRO A 218 22.19 -12.01 -7.84
N GLN A 219 21.61 -11.82 -9.03
CA GLN A 219 22.24 -12.14 -10.31
C GLN A 219 23.55 -11.37 -10.55
N LEU A 220 23.75 -10.22 -9.88
CA LEU A 220 25.00 -9.45 -9.95
C LEU A 220 26.12 -10.04 -9.07
N GLY A 221 25.84 -11.10 -8.31
CA GLY A 221 26.83 -11.85 -7.54
C GLY A 221 27.51 -11.00 -6.46
N ALA A 222 28.84 -11.09 -6.36
CA ALA A 222 29.62 -10.42 -5.32
C ALA A 222 29.37 -8.90 -5.24
N ALA A 223 29.18 -8.25 -6.39
CA ALA A 223 28.90 -6.81 -6.44
C ALA A 223 27.58 -6.45 -5.73
N ASP A 224 26.57 -7.33 -5.78
CA ASP A 224 25.32 -7.12 -5.04
C ASP A 224 25.50 -7.32 -3.54
N LEU A 225 26.31 -8.31 -3.14
CA LEU A 225 26.58 -8.58 -1.73
C LEU A 225 27.33 -7.42 -1.05
N ASP A 226 28.28 -6.81 -1.76
CA ASP A 226 28.97 -5.59 -1.32
C ASP A 226 28.00 -4.40 -1.26
N PHE A 227 27.09 -4.29 -2.23
CA PHE A 227 26.06 -3.26 -2.22
C PHE A 227 25.05 -3.44 -1.09
N MET A 228 24.68 -4.68 -0.74
CA MET A 228 23.89 -4.98 0.46
C MET A 228 24.62 -4.55 1.72
N ALA A 229 25.92 -4.87 1.86
CA ALA A 229 26.70 -4.44 3.02
C ALA A 229 26.69 -2.91 3.16
N MET A 230 26.97 -2.19 2.07
CA MET A 230 26.91 -0.72 2.06
C MET A 230 25.53 -0.18 2.46
N GLN A 231 24.45 -0.72 1.90
CA GLN A 231 23.09 -0.29 2.23
C GLN A 231 22.75 -0.52 3.72
N ALA A 232 23.12 -1.68 4.28
CA ALA A 232 22.88 -2.00 5.68
C ALA A 232 23.74 -1.15 6.62
N GLU A 233 25.01 -0.91 6.29
CA GLU A 233 25.96 -0.18 7.14
C GLU A 233 25.76 1.33 7.07
N MET A 234 25.60 1.87 5.88
CA MET A 234 25.58 3.32 5.64
C MET A 234 24.15 3.88 5.62
N LEU A 235 23.22 3.18 4.97
CA LEU A 235 21.84 3.64 4.80
C LEU A 235 20.90 3.09 5.88
N LYS A 236 21.33 2.10 6.66
CA LYS A 236 20.56 1.46 7.74
C LYS A 236 19.18 1.00 7.25
N VAL A 237 19.13 0.31 6.10
CA VAL A 237 17.86 -0.14 5.51
C VAL A 237 17.08 -1.07 6.43
N ASP A 238 15.76 -1.02 6.32
CA ASP A 238 14.84 -1.72 7.22
C ASP A 238 14.42 -3.08 6.66
N ALA A 239 14.33 -3.27 5.35
CA ALA A 239 14.04 -4.57 4.76
C ALA A 239 14.63 -4.66 3.34
N TRP A 240 14.80 -5.87 2.82
CA TRP A 240 15.28 -6.11 1.47
C TRP A 240 14.14 -6.26 0.50
N LYS A 241 14.13 -5.52 -0.61
CA LYS A 241 13.17 -5.66 -1.69
C LYS A 241 13.80 -6.37 -2.88
N CYS A 242 13.13 -7.44 -3.32
CA CYS A 242 13.60 -8.34 -4.37
C CYS A 242 12.58 -8.44 -5.52
N TYR A 243 13.11 -8.53 -6.75
CA TYR A 243 12.34 -8.69 -7.97
C TYR A 243 12.83 -9.92 -8.74
N THR A 244 12.16 -11.07 -8.58
CA THR A 244 12.59 -12.33 -9.21
C THR A 244 12.32 -12.36 -10.72
N GLY A 245 11.28 -11.67 -11.17
CA GLY A 245 10.95 -11.54 -12.60
C GLY A 245 11.74 -10.46 -13.35
N SER A 246 12.26 -9.44 -12.65
CA SER A 246 13.02 -8.34 -13.27
C SER A 246 14.49 -8.70 -13.32
N CYS A 247 15.03 -8.85 -14.52
CA CYS A 247 16.45 -9.11 -14.71
C CYS A 247 17.21 -7.78 -14.88
N PRO A 248 18.39 -7.63 -14.26
CA PRO A 248 19.24 -6.46 -14.49
C PRO A 248 19.77 -6.45 -15.92
N LYS A 249 20.31 -5.31 -16.35
CA LYS A 249 20.89 -5.16 -17.69
C LYS A 249 21.98 -6.22 -17.93
N GLY A 250 21.90 -6.89 -19.08
CA GLY A 250 22.80 -7.97 -19.47
C GLY A 250 22.29 -9.39 -19.18
N PHE A 251 21.14 -9.52 -18.52
CA PHE A 251 20.47 -10.79 -18.28
C PHE A 251 19.15 -10.86 -19.07
N ASP A 252 18.79 -12.04 -19.53
CA ASP A 252 17.58 -12.29 -20.34
C ASP A 252 16.48 -13.04 -19.56
N ARG A 253 16.79 -13.49 -18.35
CA ARG A 253 15.91 -14.31 -17.49
C ARG A 253 15.98 -13.85 -16.04
N GLY A 254 14.86 -14.02 -15.35
CA GLY A 254 14.76 -13.87 -13.90
C GLY A 254 15.43 -15.01 -13.14
N TRP A 255 15.21 -15.04 -11.83
CA TRP A 255 15.80 -15.99 -10.90
C TRP A 255 14.74 -16.51 -9.91
N ARG A 256 15.06 -17.55 -9.14
CA ARG A 256 14.15 -18.14 -8.13
C ARG A 256 14.73 -18.01 -6.74
N MET A 257 13.86 -17.88 -5.73
CA MET A 257 14.25 -17.71 -4.34
C MET A 257 14.86 -18.98 -3.74
N ASP A 258 14.55 -20.15 -4.30
CA ASP A 258 15.11 -21.44 -3.93
C ASP A 258 16.37 -21.83 -4.74
N ASP A 259 16.87 -20.94 -5.59
CA ASP A 259 18.12 -21.15 -6.30
C ASP A 259 19.32 -21.01 -5.34
N GLU A 260 19.94 -22.13 -5.00
CA GLU A 260 21.04 -22.18 -4.03
C GLU A 260 22.31 -21.45 -4.50
N ARG A 261 22.46 -21.24 -5.81
CA ARG A 261 23.63 -20.58 -6.38
C ARG A 261 23.41 -19.08 -6.52
N ILE A 262 22.19 -18.67 -6.86
CA ILE A 262 21.85 -17.26 -7.09
C ILE A 262 21.32 -16.62 -5.80
N ALA A 263 20.26 -17.17 -5.22
CA ALA A 263 19.55 -16.53 -4.11
C ALA A 263 20.21 -16.75 -2.74
N TYR A 264 20.74 -17.95 -2.46
CA TYR A 264 21.20 -18.26 -1.09
C TYR A 264 22.39 -17.42 -0.61
N PRO A 265 23.38 -17.05 -1.44
CA PRO A 265 24.42 -16.10 -1.03
C PRO A 265 23.85 -14.79 -0.50
N MET A 266 22.76 -14.31 -1.11
CA MET A 266 22.06 -13.10 -0.71
C MET A 266 21.24 -13.30 0.58
N LEU A 267 20.56 -14.43 0.74
CA LEU A 267 19.83 -14.76 1.98
C LEU A 267 20.79 -14.90 3.18
N GLU A 268 21.94 -15.54 2.99
CA GLU A 268 23.01 -15.61 3.98
C GLU A 268 23.58 -14.24 4.31
N GLN A 269 23.72 -13.36 3.32
CA GLN A 269 24.17 -11.99 3.53
C GLN A 269 23.15 -11.19 4.33
N ALA A 270 21.85 -11.31 4.04
CA ALA A 270 20.79 -10.70 4.82
C ALA A 270 20.82 -11.16 6.30
N ARG A 271 21.07 -12.46 6.55
CA ARG A 271 21.27 -13.03 7.89
C ARG A 271 22.47 -12.41 8.61
N LYS A 272 23.63 -12.34 7.93
CA LYS A 272 24.88 -11.74 8.49
C LYS A 272 24.71 -10.26 8.83
N LEU A 273 24.04 -9.51 7.96
CA LEU A 273 23.75 -8.08 8.15
C LEU A 273 22.63 -7.82 9.17
N ARG A 274 21.96 -8.88 9.65
CA ARG A 274 20.85 -8.83 10.61
C ARG A 274 19.64 -8.03 10.10
N VAL A 275 19.49 -7.89 8.79
CA VAL A 275 18.29 -7.36 8.13
C VAL A 275 17.54 -8.55 7.57
N LYS A 276 16.69 -9.16 8.41
CA LYS A 276 16.10 -10.49 8.18
C LYS A 276 14.81 -10.51 7.35
N ARG A 277 14.32 -9.35 6.94
CA ARG A 277 13.02 -9.17 6.26
C ARG A 277 13.26 -9.12 4.75
N ILE A 278 12.73 -10.10 4.03
CA ILE A 278 12.86 -10.27 2.58
C ILE A 278 11.50 -10.02 1.93
N CYS A 279 11.28 -8.79 1.49
CA CYS A 279 10.11 -8.37 0.72
C CYS A 279 10.30 -8.78 -0.75
N VAL A 280 9.55 -9.76 -1.24
CA VAL A 280 9.73 -10.31 -2.58
C VAL A 280 8.49 -10.08 -3.43
N HIS A 281 8.69 -9.54 -4.62
CA HIS A 281 7.62 -9.40 -5.62
C HIS A 281 7.21 -10.76 -6.18
N LYS A 282 6.06 -11.28 -5.73
CA LYS A 282 5.53 -12.59 -6.12
C LYS A 282 4.03 -12.52 -6.41
N GLY A 283 3.71 -11.98 -7.56
CA GLY A 283 2.38 -11.65 -8.04
C GLY A 283 2.53 -10.59 -9.12
N LEU A 284 1.42 -10.14 -9.73
CA LEU A 284 1.36 -9.09 -10.75
C LEU A 284 2.60 -9.13 -11.66
N PRO A 285 2.71 -10.19 -12.49
CA PRO A 285 3.99 -10.61 -13.03
C PRO A 285 4.63 -9.53 -13.88
N LEU A 286 5.89 -9.26 -13.57
CA LEU A 286 6.76 -8.34 -14.28
C LEU A 286 7.94 -9.08 -14.94
N GLY A 287 8.56 -8.41 -15.90
CA GLY A 287 9.67 -8.96 -16.67
C GLY A 287 9.25 -9.90 -17.81
N PRO A 288 10.24 -10.46 -18.54
CA PRO A 288 10.00 -11.15 -19.81
C PRO A 288 9.35 -12.53 -19.63
N VAL A 289 9.54 -13.17 -18.47
CA VAL A 289 9.02 -14.52 -18.18
C VAL A 289 8.17 -14.46 -16.91
N PRO A 290 6.84 -14.53 -17.03
CA PRO A 290 5.93 -14.38 -15.88
C PRO A 290 6.20 -15.36 -14.74
N ASP A 291 6.61 -16.59 -15.03
CA ASP A 291 6.74 -17.69 -14.05
C ASP A 291 7.74 -17.41 -12.91
N TYR A 292 8.74 -16.54 -13.10
CA TYR A 292 9.65 -16.15 -12.03
C TYR A 292 8.95 -15.36 -10.90
N ASN A 293 7.77 -14.81 -11.15
CA ASN A 293 6.94 -14.15 -10.13
C ASN A 293 6.01 -15.14 -9.41
N HIS A 294 5.97 -16.41 -9.80
CA HIS A 294 5.20 -17.41 -9.08
C HIS A 294 5.81 -17.65 -7.69
N PRO A 295 5.03 -17.67 -6.59
CA PRO A 295 5.55 -17.82 -5.23
C PRO A 295 5.97 -19.25 -4.83
N ARG A 296 6.06 -20.18 -5.80
CA ARG A 296 6.25 -21.63 -5.49
C ARG A 296 7.62 -21.93 -4.90
N ASP A 297 8.62 -21.16 -5.31
CA ASP A 297 10.01 -21.25 -4.86
C ASP A 297 10.19 -20.82 -3.40
N LEU A 298 9.23 -20.10 -2.81
CA LEU A 298 9.30 -19.70 -1.41
C LEU A 298 9.14 -20.87 -0.46
N MET A 299 8.49 -21.97 -0.86
CA MET A 299 8.28 -23.12 0.04
C MET A 299 9.61 -23.74 0.47
N LYS A 300 10.55 -23.93 -0.47
CA LYS A 300 11.89 -24.44 -0.15
C LYS A 300 12.73 -23.38 0.56
N ALA A 301 12.78 -22.16 0.01
CA ALA A 301 13.58 -21.08 0.59
C ALA A 301 13.22 -20.79 2.07
N ALA A 302 11.93 -20.79 2.41
CA ALA A 302 11.46 -20.54 3.76
C ALA A 302 11.82 -21.66 4.74
N LYS A 303 11.86 -22.93 4.28
CA LYS A 303 12.33 -24.08 5.08
C LYS A 303 13.83 -24.03 5.34
N ASP A 304 14.59 -23.64 4.33
CA ASP A 304 16.05 -23.63 4.40
C ASP A 304 16.56 -22.40 5.19
N PHE A 305 15.76 -21.33 5.27
CA PHE A 305 16.03 -20.10 6.03
C PHE A 305 14.91 -19.76 7.02
N PRO A 306 14.66 -20.61 8.05
CA PRO A 306 13.53 -20.43 8.96
C PRO A 306 13.66 -19.20 9.87
N ASP A 307 14.84 -18.59 9.94
CA ASP A 307 15.14 -17.39 10.72
C ASP A 307 15.00 -16.08 9.93
N LEU A 308 14.66 -16.15 8.63
CA LEU A 308 14.34 -15.00 7.77
C LEU A 308 12.84 -14.94 7.53
N ASP A 309 12.29 -13.72 7.47
CA ASP A 309 10.88 -13.49 7.17
C ASP A 309 10.69 -13.13 5.69
N PHE A 310 9.88 -13.90 4.97
CA PHE A 310 9.56 -13.66 3.56
C PHE A 310 8.21 -12.97 3.43
N LEU A 311 8.20 -11.72 3.00
CA LEU A 311 7.00 -10.92 2.78
C LEU A 311 6.65 -10.93 1.28
N VAL A 312 5.57 -11.62 0.93
CA VAL A 312 5.14 -11.93 -0.43
C VAL A 312 4.25 -10.82 -0.94
N TYR A 313 4.87 -9.87 -1.65
CA TYR A 313 4.17 -8.70 -2.18
C TYR A 313 3.25 -9.15 -3.31
N HIS A 314 2.01 -8.68 -3.25
CA HIS A 314 0.91 -9.06 -4.12
C HIS A 314 0.36 -10.49 -3.93
N SER A 315 0.60 -11.15 -2.79
CA SER A 315 -0.11 -12.38 -2.38
C SER A 315 -0.20 -13.52 -3.42
N GLY A 316 0.81 -13.69 -4.29
CA GLY A 316 0.75 -14.70 -5.37
C GLY A 316 -0.28 -14.39 -6.46
N PHE A 317 -0.84 -13.17 -6.51
CA PHE A 317 -1.94 -12.84 -7.40
C PHE A 317 -1.46 -12.62 -8.83
N ARG A 318 -1.89 -13.47 -9.77
CA ARG A 318 -1.48 -13.34 -11.18
C ARG A 318 -2.00 -12.07 -11.86
N GLY A 319 -3.09 -11.49 -11.37
CA GLY A 319 -3.72 -10.30 -11.94
C GLY A 319 -5.18 -10.52 -12.32
N VAL A 320 -5.90 -9.44 -12.58
CA VAL A 320 -7.35 -9.47 -12.87
C VAL A 320 -7.72 -9.93 -14.28
N ALA A 321 -6.76 -10.03 -15.19
CA ALA A 321 -7.03 -10.42 -16.57
C ALA A 321 -7.59 -11.84 -16.61
N SER A 322 -8.85 -11.98 -17.04
CA SER A 322 -9.59 -13.24 -17.14
C SER A 322 -9.81 -13.99 -15.81
N VAL A 323 -9.52 -13.38 -14.65
CA VAL A 323 -9.68 -14.05 -13.35
C VAL A 323 -11.14 -14.41 -13.07
N ASP A 324 -12.08 -13.58 -13.52
CA ASP A 324 -13.51 -13.82 -13.39
C ASP A 324 -13.97 -15.06 -14.15
N GLN A 325 -13.45 -15.26 -15.37
CA GLN A 325 -13.77 -16.42 -16.20
C GLN A 325 -13.18 -17.71 -15.62
N VAL A 326 -11.95 -17.65 -15.11
CA VAL A 326 -11.32 -18.81 -14.47
C VAL A 326 -12.03 -19.15 -13.17
N PHE A 327 -12.31 -18.15 -12.33
CA PHE A 327 -13.00 -18.33 -11.07
C PHE A 327 -14.42 -18.89 -11.28
N ALA A 328 -15.17 -18.39 -12.25
CA ALA A 328 -16.51 -18.91 -12.57
C ALA A 328 -16.49 -20.39 -13.02
N LYS A 329 -15.41 -20.84 -13.67
CA LYS A 329 -15.28 -22.23 -14.16
C LYS A 329 -14.73 -23.20 -13.12
N THR A 330 -13.88 -22.72 -12.22
CA THR A 330 -13.04 -23.59 -11.37
C THR A 330 -13.16 -23.30 -9.88
N GLY A 331 -13.71 -22.15 -9.50
CA GLY A 331 -13.62 -21.63 -8.13
C GLY A 331 -12.22 -21.19 -7.73
N GLU A 332 -11.25 -21.19 -8.66
CA GLU A 332 -9.85 -20.92 -8.35
C GLU A 332 -9.41 -19.52 -8.80
N ILE A 333 -8.50 -18.96 -8.01
CA ILE A 333 -7.72 -17.77 -8.33
C ILE A 333 -6.31 -18.24 -8.70
N PRO A 334 -5.91 -18.17 -9.99
CA PRO A 334 -4.62 -18.67 -10.45
C PRO A 334 -3.45 -18.15 -9.61
N TRP A 335 -2.49 -19.04 -9.34
CA TRP A 335 -1.31 -18.84 -8.49
C TRP A 335 -1.63 -18.66 -7.01
N THR A 336 -2.54 -17.77 -6.61
CA THR A 336 -2.91 -17.58 -5.19
C THR A 336 -3.52 -18.86 -4.59
N THR A 337 -4.43 -19.52 -5.31
CA THR A 337 -5.09 -20.74 -4.83
C THR A 337 -4.11 -21.91 -4.73
N GLU A 338 -3.19 -22.01 -5.69
CA GLU A 338 -2.12 -23.01 -5.67
C GLU A 338 -1.16 -22.74 -4.50
N PHE A 339 -0.77 -21.48 -4.28
CA PHE A 339 0.12 -21.09 -3.20
C PHE A 339 -0.49 -21.36 -1.82
N CYS A 340 -1.78 -21.06 -1.63
CA CYS A 340 -2.52 -21.44 -0.43
C CYS A 340 -2.48 -22.95 -0.21
N ARG A 341 -2.73 -23.75 -1.26
CA ARG A 341 -2.65 -25.22 -1.17
C ARG A 341 -1.25 -25.68 -0.78
N MET A 342 -0.19 -25.12 -1.36
CA MET A 342 1.19 -25.44 -0.99
C MET A 342 1.44 -25.16 0.50
N LYS A 343 1.01 -24.00 0.99
CA LYS A 343 1.14 -23.64 2.41
C LYS A 343 0.35 -24.57 3.34
N GLU A 344 -0.87 -24.97 2.94
CA GLU A 344 -1.71 -25.93 3.68
C GLU A 344 -1.04 -27.31 3.81
N HIS A 345 -0.26 -27.74 2.81
CA HIS A 345 0.53 -28.98 2.87
C HIS A 345 1.81 -28.84 3.70
N GLU A 346 2.24 -27.61 3.99
CA GLU A 346 3.47 -27.28 4.72
C GLU A 346 3.16 -26.39 5.94
N PRO A 347 2.35 -26.89 6.90
CA PRO A 347 1.89 -26.08 8.04
C PRO A 347 3.05 -25.61 8.93
N GLY A 348 4.17 -26.33 8.96
CA GLY A 348 5.36 -25.98 9.75
C GLY A 348 6.14 -24.75 9.27
N ILE A 349 5.91 -24.27 8.04
CA ILE A 349 6.48 -23.01 7.57
C ILE A 349 5.71 -21.85 8.23
N SER A 350 6.37 -21.01 9.02
CA SER A 350 5.76 -19.89 9.75
C SER A 350 6.37 -18.53 9.43
N ASN A 351 7.29 -18.47 8.47
CA ASN A 351 8.06 -17.29 8.11
C ASN A 351 7.71 -16.77 6.71
N ILE A 352 6.50 -17.07 6.23
CA ILE A 352 5.95 -16.51 4.99
C ILE A 352 4.72 -15.67 5.33
N TYR A 353 4.76 -14.40 4.96
CA TYR A 353 3.70 -13.43 5.14
C TYR A 353 3.18 -12.99 3.78
N VAL A 354 1.86 -12.89 3.60
CA VAL A 354 1.23 -12.45 2.35
C VAL A 354 0.78 -11.00 2.47
N GLU A 355 1.20 -10.16 1.53
CA GLU A 355 0.91 -8.73 1.53
C GLU A 355 -0.17 -8.42 0.46
N LEU A 356 -1.12 -7.54 0.81
CA LEU A 356 -2.32 -7.30 0.01
C LEU A 356 -2.11 -6.31 -1.15
N GLY A 357 -1.43 -5.19 -0.95
CA GLY A 357 -1.00 -4.24 -1.96
C GLY A 357 -2.01 -3.93 -3.05
N SER A 358 -1.52 -3.89 -4.28
CA SER A 358 -2.32 -3.76 -5.48
C SER A 358 -3.29 -4.92 -5.69
N THR A 359 -3.11 -6.08 -5.06
CA THR A 359 -4.06 -7.20 -5.16
C THR A 359 -5.42 -6.82 -4.57
N PHE A 360 -5.43 -6.21 -3.39
CA PHE A 360 -6.67 -5.71 -2.79
C PHE A 360 -7.27 -4.60 -3.66
N ALA A 361 -6.48 -3.59 -4.03
CA ALA A 361 -6.95 -2.46 -4.83
C ALA A 361 -7.61 -2.89 -6.16
N GLN A 362 -7.00 -3.85 -6.87
CA GLN A 362 -7.53 -4.36 -8.13
C GLN A 362 -8.81 -5.19 -7.95
N LEU A 363 -8.82 -6.13 -7.00
CA LEU A 363 -9.96 -7.03 -6.83
C LEU A 363 -11.15 -6.34 -6.16
N VAL A 364 -10.93 -5.49 -5.15
CA VAL A 364 -12.02 -4.82 -4.43
C VAL A 364 -12.80 -3.87 -5.35
N THR A 365 -12.15 -3.31 -6.37
CA THR A 365 -12.78 -2.36 -7.32
C THR A 365 -13.31 -3.02 -8.59
N THR A 366 -12.89 -4.26 -8.89
CA THR A 366 -13.23 -4.96 -10.14
C THR A 366 -14.09 -6.19 -9.90
N TYR A 367 -13.75 -7.02 -8.92
CA TYR A 367 -14.41 -8.29 -8.60
C TYR A 367 -14.51 -8.53 -7.07
N PRO A 368 -15.35 -7.79 -6.31
CA PRO A 368 -15.48 -7.93 -4.86
C PRO A 368 -15.73 -9.36 -4.36
N LEU A 369 -16.49 -10.17 -5.10
CA LEU A 369 -16.71 -11.59 -4.76
C LEU A 369 -15.39 -12.38 -4.72
N ILE A 370 -14.53 -12.18 -5.72
CA ILE A 370 -13.22 -12.83 -5.81
C ILE A 370 -12.28 -12.25 -4.75
N CYS A 371 -12.38 -10.96 -4.44
CA CYS A 371 -11.66 -10.34 -3.32
C CYS A 371 -12.00 -11.01 -1.98
N ALA A 372 -13.29 -11.21 -1.70
CA ALA A 372 -13.75 -11.89 -0.48
C ALA A 372 -13.27 -13.34 -0.41
N HIS A 373 -13.35 -14.09 -1.53
CA HIS A 373 -12.83 -15.45 -1.59
C HIS A 373 -11.30 -15.48 -1.40
N LEU A 374 -10.55 -14.56 -2.01
CA LEU A 374 -9.09 -14.46 -1.85
C LEU A 374 -8.70 -14.24 -0.39
N LEU A 375 -9.32 -13.27 0.30
CA LEU A 375 -9.03 -12.97 1.71
C LEU A 375 -9.34 -14.18 2.60
N GLY A 376 -10.48 -14.84 2.37
CA GLY A 376 -10.84 -16.07 3.08
C GLY A 376 -9.81 -17.19 2.90
N ARG A 377 -9.33 -17.41 1.66
CA ARG A 377 -8.29 -18.40 1.36
C ARG A 377 -6.95 -18.07 2.02
N LEU A 378 -6.50 -16.83 1.93
CA LEU A 378 -5.23 -16.39 2.53
C LEU A 378 -5.26 -16.55 4.05
N ILE A 379 -6.31 -16.08 4.73
CA ILE A 379 -6.46 -16.20 6.18
C ILE A 379 -6.50 -17.67 6.60
N ARG A 380 -7.20 -18.53 5.86
CA ARG A 380 -7.26 -19.97 6.16
C ARG A 380 -5.90 -20.66 6.00
N ALA A 381 -5.17 -20.36 4.93
CA ALA A 381 -3.92 -21.05 4.60
C ALA A 381 -2.72 -20.54 5.42
N PHE A 382 -2.61 -19.23 5.62
CA PHE A 382 -1.47 -18.60 6.29
C PHE A 382 -1.75 -18.23 7.74
N GLY A 383 -3.02 -18.08 8.12
CA GLY A 383 -3.41 -17.49 9.40
C GLY A 383 -3.56 -15.98 9.30
N VAL A 384 -4.49 -15.42 10.08
CA VAL A 384 -4.74 -13.97 10.13
C VAL A 384 -3.50 -13.17 10.53
N ASP A 385 -2.59 -13.77 11.30
CA ASP A 385 -1.34 -13.16 11.77
C ASP A 385 -0.24 -13.09 10.72
N HIS A 386 -0.45 -13.70 9.54
CA HIS A 386 0.49 -13.73 8.42
C HIS A 386 -0.02 -12.94 7.20
N VAL A 387 -1.12 -12.20 7.32
CA VAL A 387 -1.62 -11.31 6.27
C VAL A 387 -1.25 -9.86 6.61
N LEU A 388 -0.57 -9.17 5.69
CA LEU A 388 -0.04 -7.83 5.89
C LEU A 388 -0.78 -6.80 5.03
N TRP A 389 -1.00 -5.63 5.61
CA TRP A 389 -1.52 -4.47 4.89
C TRP A 389 -0.40 -3.72 4.16
N GLY A 390 -0.61 -3.49 2.88
CA GLY A 390 0.10 -2.50 2.10
C GLY A 390 -0.79 -2.00 0.97
N THR A 391 -0.44 -0.87 0.37
CA THR A 391 -1.36 -0.17 -0.53
C THR A 391 -0.87 0.04 -1.95
N ASP A 392 0.44 0.00 -2.18
CA ASP A 392 1.10 0.52 -3.37
C ASP A 392 0.82 2.03 -3.65
N SER A 393 0.26 2.76 -2.69
CA SER A 393 0.11 4.21 -2.79
C SER A 393 1.47 4.88 -2.82
N ILE A 394 1.70 5.95 -3.57
CA ILE A 394 0.65 6.85 -4.08
C ILE A 394 0.24 6.61 -5.53
N TRP A 395 0.58 5.48 -6.16
CA TRP A 395 0.16 5.23 -7.55
C TRP A 395 -1.37 5.27 -7.71
N TYR A 396 -2.09 4.68 -6.74
CA TYR A 396 -3.55 4.74 -6.61
C TYR A 396 -4.07 6.02 -5.94
N GLY A 397 -3.23 7.06 -5.81
CA GLY A 397 -3.49 8.23 -4.97
C GLY A 397 -3.29 7.94 -3.48
N THR A 398 -3.83 8.79 -2.62
CA THR A 398 -3.85 8.58 -1.17
C THR A 398 -4.34 7.16 -0.80
N PRO A 399 -3.71 6.48 0.18
CA PRO A 399 -4.15 5.16 0.63
C PRO A 399 -5.51 5.18 1.34
N GLN A 400 -6.06 6.36 1.67
CA GLN A 400 -7.27 6.48 2.49
C GLN A 400 -8.50 5.78 1.89
N TRP A 401 -8.64 5.75 0.57
CA TRP A 401 -9.77 5.05 -0.05
C TRP A 401 -9.65 3.53 0.13
N GLN A 402 -8.44 2.97 0.12
CA GLN A 402 -8.21 1.55 0.36
C GLN A 402 -8.46 1.21 1.82
N ILE A 403 -7.99 2.07 2.73
CA ILE A 403 -8.23 1.94 4.18
C ILE A 403 -9.73 1.90 4.46
N GLU A 404 -10.50 2.87 3.93
CA GLU A 404 -11.95 2.89 4.14
C GLU A 404 -12.66 1.73 3.45
N ALA A 405 -12.26 1.36 2.23
CA ALA A 405 -12.82 0.21 1.54
C ALA A 405 -12.64 -1.07 2.37
N PHE A 406 -11.43 -1.36 2.87
CA PHE A 406 -11.16 -2.55 3.68
C PHE A 406 -11.85 -2.50 5.06
N ARG A 407 -11.86 -1.31 5.69
CA ARG A 407 -12.61 -1.06 6.93
C ARG A 407 -14.06 -1.47 6.79
N ARG A 408 -14.69 -1.17 5.66
CA ARG A 408 -16.11 -1.45 5.40
C ARG A 408 -16.35 -2.82 4.76
N PHE A 409 -15.33 -3.44 4.17
CA PHE A 409 -15.45 -4.70 3.46
C PHE A 409 -15.83 -5.87 4.38
N GLN A 410 -16.66 -6.77 3.87
CA GLN A 410 -17.12 -7.98 4.55
C GLN A 410 -17.03 -9.17 3.58
N ILE A 411 -16.71 -10.34 4.11
CA ILE A 411 -16.93 -11.59 3.38
C ILE A 411 -18.43 -11.92 3.52
N PRO A 412 -19.17 -12.09 2.41
CA PRO A 412 -20.59 -12.44 2.49
C PRO A 412 -20.82 -13.73 3.28
N GLU A 413 -21.90 -13.77 4.05
CA GLU A 413 -22.28 -14.92 4.89
C GLU A 413 -22.32 -16.24 4.10
N ALA A 414 -22.80 -16.20 2.85
CA ALA A 414 -22.82 -17.38 1.98
C ALA A 414 -21.40 -17.97 1.74
N LEU A 415 -20.39 -17.13 1.53
CA LEU A 415 -19.00 -17.59 1.38
C LEU A 415 -18.41 -18.09 2.70
N ILE A 416 -18.78 -17.47 3.82
CA ILE A 416 -18.38 -17.93 5.16
C ILE A 416 -18.93 -19.34 5.40
N GLN A 417 -20.21 -19.57 5.11
CA GLN A 417 -20.86 -20.87 5.31
C GLN A 417 -20.32 -21.94 4.36
N GLU A 418 -20.16 -21.61 3.08
CA GLU A 418 -19.70 -22.55 2.05
C GLU A 418 -18.24 -23.00 2.26
N HIS A 419 -17.35 -22.07 2.61
CA HIS A 419 -15.91 -22.35 2.68
C HIS A 419 -15.33 -22.34 4.10
N HIS A 420 -16.18 -22.14 5.11
CA HIS A 420 -15.80 -21.99 6.52
C HIS A 420 -14.76 -20.88 6.74
N TYR A 421 -14.93 -19.75 6.04
CA TYR A 421 -14.01 -18.62 6.18
C TYR A 421 -14.21 -17.86 7.48
N GLN A 422 -13.11 -17.36 8.04
CA GLN A 422 -13.16 -16.46 9.17
C GLN A 422 -13.77 -15.11 8.75
N PRO A 423 -14.80 -14.60 9.46
CA PRO A 423 -15.34 -13.26 9.20
C PRO A 423 -14.28 -12.17 9.42
N LEU A 424 -14.33 -11.09 8.63
CA LEU A 424 -13.45 -9.92 8.79
C LEU A 424 -13.94 -9.01 9.94
N THR A 425 -13.88 -9.51 11.17
CA THR A 425 -14.20 -8.74 12.38
C THR A 425 -13.23 -7.58 12.55
N ARG A 426 -13.56 -6.64 13.44
CA ARG A 426 -12.67 -5.53 13.80
C ARG A 426 -11.28 -6.02 14.23
N GLN A 427 -11.20 -7.05 15.07
CA GLN A 427 -9.94 -7.61 15.57
C GLN A 427 -9.10 -8.21 14.43
N VAL A 428 -9.74 -8.89 13.48
CA VAL A 428 -9.08 -9.42 12.27
C VAL A 428 -8.50 -8.26 11.44
N LYS A 429 -9.27 -7.20 11.26
CA LYS A 429 -8.83 -6.00 10.52
C LYS A 429 -7.70 -5.27 11.23
N GLU A 430 -7.74 -5.14 12.57
CA GLU A 430 -6.65 -4.54 13.36
C GLU A 430 -5.33 -5.30 13.16
N ARG A 431 -5.39 -6.64 13.13
CA ARG A 431 -4.21 -7.47 12.82
C ARG A 431 -3.63 -7.15 11.45
N ILE A 432 -4.47 -7.24 10.42
CA ILE A 432 -4.06 -7.01 9.04
C ILE A 432 -3.55 -5.59 8.84
N PHE A 433 -4.27 -4.58 9.33
CA PHE A 433 -3.95 -3.16 9.14
C PHE A 433 -2.62 -2.73 9.71
N GLY A 434 -2.11 -3.41 10.74
CA GLY A 434 -0.78 -3.05 11.23
C GLY A 434 -0.21 -3.82 12.40
N LEU A 435 -1.01 -4.55 13.19
CA LEU A 435 -0.43 -5.28 14.33
C LEU A 435 0.50 -6.42 13.88
N ASN A 436 0.18 -7.08 12.76
CA ASN A 436 1.05 -8.11 12.19
C ASN A 436 2.38 -7.52 11.71
N ALA A 437 2.32 -6.43 10.95
CA ALA A 437 3.52 -5.72 10.49
C ALA A 437 4.35 -5.19 11.67
N ALA A 438 3.70 -4.65 12.71
CA ALA A 438 4.38 -4.17 13.90
C ALA A 438 5.20 -5.28 14.58
N LYS A 439 4.64 -6.50 14.68
CA LYS A 439 5.38 -7.67 15.19
C LYS A 439 6.59 -8.00 14.31
N VAL A 440 6.42 -8.07 12.99
CA VAL A 440 7.50 -8.41 12.03
C VAL A 440 8.63 -7.38 12.04
N PHE A 441 8.30 -6.10 12.19
CA PHE A 441 9.27 -5.00 12.17
C PHE A 441 9.75 -4.56 13.56
N GLY A 442 9.29 -5.20 14.64
CA GLY A 442 9.69 -4.87 16.01
C GLY A 442 9.21 -3.50 16.50
N ILE A 443 8.03 -3.06 16.05
CA ILE A 443 7.42 -1.78 16.42
C ILE A 443 6.52 -1.95 17.66
N ASP A 444 6.76 -1.14 18.68
CA ASP A 444 5.86 -1.00 19.84
C ASP A 444 4.64 -0.16 19.48
N VAL A 445 3.50 -0.82 19.27
CA VAL A 445 2.25 -0.17 18.86
C VAL A 445 1.71 0.77 19.93
N GLU A 446 1.80 0.41 21.21
CA GLU A 446 1.24 1.22 22.29
C GLU A 446 2.06 2.50 22.47
N ALA A 447 3.39 2.39 22.44
CA ALA A 447 4.26 3.57 22.40
C ALA A 447 3.93 4.47 21.20
N LYS A 448 3.74 3.88 20.01
CA LYS A 448 3.42 4.65 18.79
C LYS A 448 2.06 5.32 18.82
N ARG A 449 1.03 4.68 19.38
CA ARG A 449 -0.30 5.28 19.55
C ARG A 449 -0.28 6.53 20.43
N HIS A 450 0.63 6.60 21.40
CA HIS A 450 0.84 7.79 22.22
C HIS A 450 1.71 8.85 21.54
N GLU A 451 2.74 8.44 20.80
CA GLU A 451 3.72 9.32 20.16
C GLU A 451 3.14 10.01 18.91
N VAL A 452 2.51 9.25 18.00
CA VAL A 452 2.09 9.72 16.67
C VAL A 452 1.19 10.97 16.71
N PRO A 453 0.14 11.05 17.54
CA PRO A 453 -0.71 12.25 17.59
C PRO A 453 0.03 13.50 18.11
N ARG A 454 1.09 13.31 18.90
CA ARG A 454 1.86 14.39 19.54
C ARG A 454 3.06 14.82 18.72
N ASP A 455 3.52 13.96 17.82
CA ASP A 455 4.63 14.23 16.93
C ASP A 455 4.31 15.39 15.96
N ALA A 456 5.32 15.91 15.25
CA ALA A 456 5.12 17.07 14.39
C ALA A 456 4.14 16.79 13.24
N LEU A 457 4.19 15.61 12.63
CA LEU A 457 3.30 15.25 11.53
C LEU A 457 1.87 15.01 12.01
N GLY A 458 1.69 14.44 13.21
CA GLY A 458 0.39 14.28 13.85
C GLY A 458 -0.28 15.62 14.12
N ARG A 459 0.44 16.58 14.72
CA ARG A 459 -0.08 17.94 14.95
C ARG A 459 -0.42 18.67 13.66
N LEU A 460 0.41 18.53 12.63
CA LEU A 460 0.12 19.11 11.32
C LEU A 460 -1.11 18.51 10.67
N ARG A 461 -1.27 17.19 10.76
CA ARG A 461 -2.47 16.52 10.28
C ARG A 461 -3.71 17.07 10.99
N MET A 462 -3.65 17.28 12.29
CA MET A 462 -4.78 17.88 13.02
C MET A 462 -5.11 19.28 12.52
N SER A 463 -4.10 20.16 12.36
CA SER A 463 -4.29 21.50 11.76
C SER A 463 -4.88 21.42 10.36
N TYR A 464 -4.37 20.51 9.52
CA TYR A 464 -4.86 20.28 8.16
C TYR A 464 -6.33 19.84 8.14
N LEU A 465 -6.74 18.99 9.08
CA LEU A 465 -8.14 18.56 9.22
C LEU A 465 -9.05 19.69 9.73
N GLU A 466 -8.56 20.55 10.63
CA GLU A 466 -9.27 21.72 11.16
C GLU A 466 -9.47 22.82 10.11
N GLU A 467 -8.48 23.03 9.22
CA GLU A 467 -8.54 24.02 8.13
C GLU A 467 -9.47 23.63 6.97
N GLY A 468 -9.97 22.38 6.98
CA GLY A 468 -10.82 21.82 5.93
C GLY A 468 -9.99 21.11 4.86
N PRO A 469 -9.88 19.77 4.93
CA PRO A 469 -8.99 19.02 4.04
C PRO A 469 -9.47 19.07 2.58
N GLU A 470 -8.53 19.20 1.64
CA GLU A 470 -8.76 19.07 0.20
C GLU A 470 -7.88 17.95 -0.39
N PRO A 471 -8.30 16.67 -0.27
CA PRO A 471 -7.57 15.55 -0.86
C PRO A 471 -7.52 15.65 -2.39
N SER A 472 -6.39 15.29 -2.99
CA SER A 472 -6.17 15.56 -4.42
C SER A 472 -7.12 14.79 -5.34
N ARG A 473 -7.51 13.58 -4.91
CA ARG A 473 -8.24 12.55 -5.69
C ARG A 473 -7.53 12.17 -6.99
N ARG A 474 -6.25 12.49 -7.08
CA ARG A 474 -5.40 12.19 -8.22
C ARG A 474 -4.89 10.76 -8.08
N VAL A 475 -4.98 10.00 -9.16
CA VAL A 475 -4.18 8.80 -9.33
C VAL A 475 -2.94 9.17 -10.13
N TYR A 476 -1.80 8.65 -9.72
CA TYR A 476 -0.51 9.00 -10.30
C TYR A 476 -0.06 7.97 -11.32
N GLY A 477 -0.58 6.74 -11.27
CA GLY A 477 -0.21 5.68 -12.19
C GLY A 477 -0.90 5.73 -13.56
N TRP A 478 -0.86 4.59 -14.25
CA TRP A 478 -1.31 4.44 -15.64
C TRP A 478 -2.62 3.67 -15.74
N ILE A 479 -3.53 4.14 -16.60
CA ILE A 479 -4.77 3.41 -16.93
C ILE A 479 -4.76 2.94 -18.39
N ALA A 480 -5.56 1.91 -18.68
CA ALA A 480 -5.85 1.51 -20.05
C ALA A 480 -6.48 2.68 -20.83
N GLY A 481 -6.00 2.89 -22.06
CA GLY A 481 -6.31 4.07 -22.89
C GLY A 481 -7.64 4.00 -23.59
#